data_AF-A0A944HWM3-F1
#
_entry.id   AF-A0A944HWM3-F1
#
_cell.length_a   1.000
_cell.length_b   1.000
_cell.length_c   1.000
_cell.angle_alpha   90.00
_cell.angle_beta   90.00
_cell.angle_gamma   90.00
#
_symmetry.space_group_name_H-M   'P 1'
#
loop_
_entity.id
_entity.type
_entity.pdbx_description
1 polymer ?
#
loop_
_entity_poly.entity_id
_entity_poly.type
_entity_poly.pdbx_seq_one_letter_code
_entity_poly.pdbx_strand_id
1 'polypeptide(L)' 'MTTAPARTALTACSSCAGRPATVLETVSASNLNGSRIADHRAGELGDGAHTHADRNGDMHVVRPIGTTP' A
#
# COMPACT_ATOMS: atom_id res chain seq x y z
N MET A 1 -14.12 14.06 -5.07
CA MET A 1 -13.28 13.22 -5.94
C MET A 1 -13.07 11.90 -5.21
N THR A 2 -13.67 10.82 -5.68
CA THR A 2 -13.46 9.49 -5.09
C THR A 2 -12.27 8.89 -5.82
N THR A 3 -11.08 8.95 -5.24
CA THR A 3 -9.90 8.29 -5.79
C THR A 3 -10.20 6.80 -5.80
N ALA A 4 -10.42 6.23 -6.99
CA ALA A 4 -10.60 4.80 -7.13
C ALA A 4 -9.39 4.08 -6.51
N PRO A 5 -9.58 2.95 -5.81
CA PRO A 5 -8.47 2.22 -5.22
C PRO A 5 -7.45 1.93 -6.32
N ALA A 6 -6.19 2.32 -6.11
CA ALA A 6 -5.13 2.01 -7.06
C ALA A 6 -5.05 0.49 -7.16
N ARG A 7 -5.49 -0.04 -8.30
CA ARG A 7 -5.23 -1.42 -8.70
C ARG A 7 -3.80 -1.50 -9.19
N THR A 8 -2.84 -1.16 -8.34
CA THR A 8 -1.46 -1.58 -8.58
C THR A 8 -1.56 -3.09 -8.78
N ALA A 9 -0.96 -3.62 -9.86
CA ALA A 9 -1.01 -5.04 -10.17
C ALA A 9 -0.23 -5.79 -9.08
N LEU A 10 -0.91 -6.06 -7.96
CA LEU A 10 -0.38 -6.63 -6.73
C LEU A 10 -0.37 -8.15 -6.81
N THR A 11 -0.07 -8.69 -7.99
CA THR A 11 -0.17 -10.13 -8.27
C THR A 11 0.83 -10.95 -7.45
N ALA A 12 1.90 -10.33 -6.94
CA ALA A 12 2.94 -11.00 -6.17
C ALA A 12 2.71 -11.01 -4.63
N CYS A 13 1.83 -10.14 -4.11
CA CYS A 13 1.58 -10.09 -2.67
C CYS A 13 0.48 -11.08 -2.30
N SER A 14 0.79 -12.09 -1.49
CA SER A 14 -0.18 -13.12 -1.08
C SER A 14 -1.43 -12.54 -0.42
N SER A 15 -1.31 -11.44 0.32
CA SER A 15 -2.43 -10.76 0.97
C SER A 15 -3.31 -9.94 0.03
N CYS A 16 -2.78 -9.51 -1.12
CA CYS A 16 -3.48 -8.67 -2.11
C CYS A 16 -3.78 -9.39 -3.43
N ALA A 17 -3.16 -10.54 -3.70
CA ALA A 17 -3.33 -11.27 -4.95
C ALA A 17 -4.79 -11.69 -5.12
N GLY A 18 -5.42 -11.21 -6.19
CA GLY A 18 -6.83 -11.48 -6.47
C GLY A 18 -7.83 -10.76 -5.55
N ARG A 19 -7.38 -9.87 -4.66
CA ARG A 19 -8.23 -9.12 -3.72
C ARG A 19 -8.10 -7.61 -3.97
N PRO A 20 -9.18 -6.84 -3.93
CA PRO A 20 -9.06 -5.39 -3.99
C PRO A 20 -8.40 -4.87 -2.70
N ALA A 21 -7.57 -3.85 -2.82
CA ALA A 21 -6.91 -3.18 -1.70
C ALA A 21 -7.18 -1.67 -1.76
N THR A 22 -7.29 -1.04 -0.60
CA THR A 22 -7.39 0.40 -0.47
C THR A 22 -5.99 0.97 -0.26
N VAL A 23 -5.63 2.00 -1.02
CA VAL A 23 -4.44 2.80 -0.73
C VAL A 23 -4.80 3.78 0.38
N LEU A 24 -4.08 3.68 1.50
CA LEU A 24 -4.25 4.53 2.67
C LEU A 24 -3.36 5.77 2.58
N GLU A 25 -2.13 5.59 2.10
CA GLU A 25 -1.14 6.67 1.95
C GLU A 25 -0.23 6.40 0.76
N THR A 26 0.36 7.44 0.19
CA THR A 26 1.39 7.34 -0.85
C THR A 26 2.55 8.26 -0.49
N VAL A 27 3.75 7.69 -0.45
CA VAL A 27 5.01 8.37 -0.20
C VAL A 27 5.77 8.44 -1.51
N SER A 28 6.12 9.64 -1.95
CA SER A 28 6.74 9.80 -3.26
C SER A 28 8.15 9.19 -3.33
N ALA A 29 8.49 8.62 -4.49
CA ALA A 29 9.82 8.16 -4.87
C ALA A 29 10.90 9.24 -4.73
N SER A 30 10.52 10.52 -4.82
CA SER A 30 11.43 11.65 -4.61
C SER A 30 11.95 11.74 -3.17
N ASN A 31 11.32 11.04 -2.23
CA ASN A 31 11.80 10.93 -0.87
C ASN A 31 12.76 9.75 -0.75
N LEU A 32 14.05 10.04 -0.51
CA LEU A 32 15.11 9.04 -0.36
C LEU A 32 14.83 7.99 0.74
N ASN A 33 14.00 8.34 1.73
CA ASN A 33 13.59 7.44 2.81
C ASN A 33 12.16 6.91 2.63
N GLY A 34 11.60 6.97 1.42
CA GLY A 34 10.19 6.68 1.15
C GLY A 34 9.76 5.29 1.62
N SER A 35 10.60 4.29 1.45
CA SER A 35 10.35 2.91 1.89
C SER A 35 10.26 2.78 3.41
N ARG A 36 11.17 3.42 4.14
CA ARG A 36 11.18 3.42 5.61
C ARG A 36 9.99 4.18 6.20
N ILE A 37 9.62 5.30 5.57
CA ILE A 37 8.46 6.09 5.98
C ILE A 37 7.18 5.29 5.78
N ALA A 38 6.99 4.69 4.58
CA ALA A 38 5.82 3.88 4.30
C ALA A 38 5.71 2.67 5.23
N ASP A 39 6.83 2.01 5.54
CA ASP A 39 6.84 0.85 6.45
C ASP A 39 6.46 1.24 7.88
N HIS A 40 7.02 2.36 8.36
CA HIS A 40 6.64 2.92 9.66
C HIS A 40 5.14 3.25 9.71
N ARG A 41 4.60 3.91 8.67
CA ARG A 41 3.16 4.22 8.56
C ARG A 41 2.29 2.98 8.54
N ALA A 42 2.69 1.94 7.80
CA ALA A 42 1.97 0.67 7.78
C ALA A 42 1.93 0.03 9.19
N GLY A 43 3.05 0.09 9.92
CA GLY A 43 3.13 -0.36 11.32
C GLY A 43 2.22 0.45 12.26
N GLU A 44 2.18 1.78 12.13
CA GLU A 44 1.29 2.64 12.91
C GLU A 44 -0.19 2.38 12.63
N LEU A 45 -0.54 2.08 11.37
CA LEU A 45 -1.92 1.82 10.96
C LEU A 45 -2.44 0.45 11.40
N GLY A 46 -1.56 -0.53 11.61
CA GLY A 46 -1.94 -1.89 12.01
C GLY A 46 -2.93 -2.56 11.07
N ASP A 47 -3.67 -3.55 11.59
CA ASP A 47 -4.80 -4.24 10.90
C ASP A 47 -4.48 -4.74 9.48
N GLY A 48 -3.30 -5.35 9.29
CA GLY A 48 -2.89 -5.90 8.00
C GLY A 48 -2.51 -4.84 6.95
N ALA A 49 -2.33 -3.58 7.35
CA ALA A 49 -1.69 -2.58 6.50
C ALA A 49 -0.24 -2.98 6.19
N HIS A 50 0.19 -2.77 4.95
CA HIS A 50 1.53 -3.07 4.49
C HIS A 50 1.87 -2.22 3.25
N THR A 51 3.12 -2.29 2.78
CA THR A 51 3.63 -1.39 1.75
C THR A 51 3.80 -2.08 0.39
N HIS A 52 3.66 -1.29 -0.68
CA HIS A 52 4.02 -1.67 -2.05
C HIS A 52 4.74 -0.54 -2.75
N ALA A 53 5.75 -0.88 -3.53
CA ALA A 53 6.33 0.05 -4.49
C ALA A 53 5.57 -0.05 -5.82
N ASP A 54 5.30 1.08 -6.46
CA ASP A 54 4.86 1.09 -7.86
C ASP A 54 6.04 1.10 -8.84
N ARG A 55 5.75 1.19 -10.14
CA ARG A 55 6.79 1.20 -11.18
C ARG A 55 7.61 2.50 -11.20
N ASN A 56 7.06 3.59 -10.67
CA ASN A 56 7.74 4.87 -10.57
C ASN A 56 8.60 4.97 -9.30
N GLY A 57 8.49 3.99 -8.39
CA GLY A 57 9.19 3.95 -7.11
C GLY A 57 8.42 4.64 -5.98
N ASP A 58 7.19 5.08 -6.22
CA ASP A 58 6.33 5.61 -5.17
C ASP A 58 5.91 4.45 -4.24
N MET A 59 5.93 4.70 -2.93
CA MET A 59 5.59 3.70 -1.92
C MET A 59 4.16 3.92 -1.44
N HIS A 60 3.29 2.95 -1.66
CA HIS A 60 1.90 2.96 -1.24
C HIS A 60 1.72 2.13 0.03
N VAL A 61 1.11 2.71 1.05
CA VAL A 61 0.58 1.95 2.18
C VAL A 61 -0.82 1.47 1.79
N VAL A 62 -1.05 0.17 1.80
CA VAL A 62 -2.31 -0.42 1.39
C VAL A 62 -2.89 -1.33 2.46
N ARG A 63 -4.21 -1.55 2.38
CA ARG A 63 -4.91 -2.54 3.18
C ARG A 63 -5.84 -3.36 2.29
N PRO A 64 -5.77 -4.71 2.32
CA PRO A 64 -6.73 -5.55 1.60
C PRO A 64 -8.15 -5.30 2.10
N ILE A 65 -9.12 -5.23 1.19
CA ILE A 65 -10.53 -5.12 1.55
C ILE A 65 -11.04 -6.53 1.90
N GLY A 66 -11.64 -6.69 3.09
CA GLY A 66 -12.18 -7.97 3.55
C GLY A 66 -11.22 -8.84 4.36
N THR A 67 -10.10 -8.29 4.84
CA THR A 67 -9.40 -8.84 6.02
C THR A 67 -10.06 -8.24 7.26
N THR A 68 -11.16 -8.85 7.72
CA THR A 68 -11.56 -8.72 9.12
C THR A 68 -10.51 -9.43 9.99
N PRO A 69 -10.19 -8.91 11.20
CA PRO A 69 -9.27 -9.55 12.13
C PRO A 69 -9.73 -10.96 12.53
#